data_AF-A0AAW1P7W2-F1
#
_entry.id   AF-A0AAW1P7W2-F1
#
_cell.length_a   1.000
_cell.length_b   1.000
_cell.length_c   1.000
_cell.angle_alpha   90.00
_cell.angle_beta   90.00
_cell.angle_gamma   90.00
#
_symmetry.space_group_name_H-M   'P 1'
#
loop_
_entity.id
_entity.type
_entity.pdbx_description
1 polymer ?
#
loop_
_entity_poly.entity_id
_entity_poly.type
_entity_poly.pdbx_seq_one_letter_code
_entity_poly.pdbx_strand_id
1 'polypeptide(L)'
;MAALTVEKPQLAGNHVAKDAQPATQPLPFQLSGRIEYASARDAEMIRNTLAVDPELRPDQVKRELQVQGSALVMHFQATDARTLRAAVGTFCDLLGLATRTLEMFGPSATSVVAMDTAVAQPTGS
;
A
#
# COMPACT_ATOMS: atom_id res chain seq x y z
N MET A 1 3.22 -35.41 -6.72
CA MET A 1 4.67 -35.24 -6.93
C MET A 1 4.85 -34.33 -8.13
N ALA A 2 5.37 -33.12 -7.94
CA ALA A 2 5.66 -32.19 -9.02
C ALA A 2 7.16 -31.93 -9.04
N ALA A 3 7.77 -32.16 -10.20
CA ALA A 3 9.21 -32.18 -10.40
C ALA A 3 9.79 -30.76 -10.43
N LEU A 4 10.87 -30.56 -9.68
CA LEU A 4 11.71 -29.38 -9.68
C LEU A 4 12.65 -29.46 -10.90
N THR A 5 12.49 -28.57 -11.89
CA THR A 5 13.47 -28.43 -12.97
C THR A 5 14.33 -27.20 -12.69
N VAL A 6 15.63 -27.42 -12.45
CA VAL A 6 16.64 -26.38 -12.28
C VAL A 6 17.46 -26.34 -13.57
N GLU A 7 17.26 -25.32 -14.40
CA GLU A 7 18.12 -25.06 -15.55
C GLU A 7 19.38 -24.30 -15.11
N LYS A 8 20.55 -24.80 -15.55
CA LYS A 8 21.86 -24.16 -15.42
C LYS A 8 22.15 -23.36 -16.69
N PRO A 9 22.51 -22.06 -16.64
CA PRO A 9 22.98 -21.36 -17.82
C PRO A 9 24.48 -21.62 -18.06
N GLN A 10 24.79 -22.04 -19.28
CA GLN A 10 26.11 -22.27 -19.85
C GLN A 10 26.88 -20.95 -20.04
N LEU A 11 28.17 -20.96 -19.72
CA LEU A 11 29.12 -19.85 -19.91
C LEU A 11 29.64 -19.81 -21.36
N ALA A 12 29.48 -18.68 -22.06
CA ALA A 12 30.23 -18.36 -23.28
C ALA A 12 30.57 -16.85 -23.31
N GLY A 13 31.86 -16.51 -23.40
CA GLY A 13 32.37 -15.14 -23.64
C GLY A 13 32.08 -14.67 -25.08
N ASN A 14 32.33 -13.43 -25.52
CA ASN A 14 33.18 -12.35 -25.00
C ASN A 14 32.87 -11.04 -25.79
N HIS A 15 33.11 -9.88 -25.16
CA HIS A 15 33.34 -8.50 -25.69
C HIS A 15 32.19 -7.49 -25.97
N VAL A 16 32.13 -6.51 -25.03
CA VAL A 16 32.05 -5.03 -25.17
C VAL A 16 30.78 -4.38 -25.71
N ALA A 17 29.90 -3.98 -24.78
CA ALA A 17 29.50 -2.58 -24.61
C ALA A 17 29.24 -2.34 -23.11
N LYS A 18 30.01 -1.42 -22.54
CA LYS A 18 30.00 -1.03 -21.13
C LYS A 18 28.89 0.01 -20.94
N ASP A 19 27.66 -0.44 -20.83
CA ASP A 19 26.63 0.28 -20.07
C ASP A 19 26.36 -0.56 -18.83
N ALA A 20 27.07 -0.23 -17.76
CA ALA A 20 26.85 -0.83 -16.46
C ALA A 20 25.46 -0.40 -15.97
N GLN A 21 24.42 -1.16 -16.30
CA GLN A 21 23.21 -1.18 -15.51
C GLN A 21 23.64 -1.47 -14.06
N PRO A 22 23.38 -0.59 -13.08
CA PRO A 22 23.70 -0.91 -11.71
C PRO A 22 22.94 -2.18 -11.37
N ALA A 23 23.68 -3.24 -11.02
CA ALA A 23 23.11 -4.49 -10.56
C ALA A 23 22.25 -4.17 -9.34
N THR A 24 20.95 -4.03 -9.55
CA THR A 24 19.99 -3.83 -8.46
C THR A 24 20.02 -5.12 -7.68
N GLN A 25 20.47 -5.07 -6.42
CA GLN A 25 20.52 -6.28 -5.61
C GLN A 25 19.12 -6.91 -5.53
N PRO A 26 19.02 -8.25 -5.59
CA PRO A 26 17.75 -8.92 -5.41
C PRO A 26 17.20 -8.61 -4.01
N LEU A 27 15.88 -8.44 -3.91
CA LEU A 27 15.15 -8.25 -2.66
C LEU A 27 14.39 -9.55 -2.32
N PRO A 28 15.04 -10.56 -1.71
CA PRO A 28 14.49 -11.91 -1.60
C PRO A 28 13.38 -12.04 -0.55
N PHE A 29 13.28 -11.11 0.40
CA PHE A 29 12.25 -11.15 1.44
C PHE A 29 11.04 -10.36 0.98
N GLN A 30 9.86 -10.99 0.99
CA GLN A 30 8.64 -10.39 0.47
C GLN A 30 7.47 -10.55 1.43
N LEU A 31 6.55 -9.58 1.41
CA LEU A 31 5.28 -9.64 2.12
C LEU A 31 4.20 -8.95 1.29
N SER A 32 3.04 -9.58 1.16
CA SER A 32 1.88 -8.98 0.50
C SER A 32 0.70 -8.94 1.46
N GLY A 33 -0.12 -7.90 1.35
CA GLY A 33 -1.30 -7.70 2.19
C GLY A 33 -2.45 -7.10 1.41
N ARG A 34 -3.68 -7.34 1.87
CA ARG A 34 -4.91 -6.81 1.31
C ARG A 34 -5.84 -6.36 2.43
N ILE A 35 -6.41 -5.17 2.29
CA ILE A 35 -7.35 -4.59 3.26
C ILE A 35 -8.57 -4.06 2.52
N GLU A 36 -9.74 -4.50 2.92
CA GLU A 36 -11.02 -4.06 2.36
C GLU A 36 -11.52 -2.80 3.09
N TYR A 37 -11.96 -1.82 2.30
CA TYR A 37 -12.63 -0.60 2.77
C TYR A 37 -14.10 -0.60 2.36
N ALA A 38 -14.88 0.34 2.89
CA ALA A 38 -16.31 0.44 2.58
C ALA A 38 -16.59 0.80 1.10
N SER A 39 -15.65 1.46 0.43
CA SER A 39 -15.77 1.83 -0.98
C SER A 39 -14.41 1.91 -1.68
N ALA A 40 -14.42 1.90 -3.02
CA ALA A 40 -13.21 2.14 -3.81
C ALA A 40 -12.61 3.53 -3.52
N ARG A 41 -13.46 4.53 -3.32
CA ARG A 41 -13.05 5.90 -2.98
C ARG A 41 -12.30 5.93 -1.65
N ASP A 42 -12.77 5.17 -0.65
CA ASP A 42 -12.12 5.06 0.65
C ASP A 42 -10.72 4.42 0.53
N ALA A 43 -10.60 3.33 -0.24
CA ALA A 43 -9.32 2.70 -0.52
C ALA A 43 -8.35 3.64 -1.26
N GLU A 44 -8.84 4.44 -2.20
CA GLU A 44 -8.06 5.48 -2.90
C GLU A 44 -7.59 6.58 -1.95
N MET A 45 -8.43 7.05 -1.03
CA MET A 45 -8.03 8.03 -0.02
C MET A 45 -6.87 7.50 0.81
N ILE A 46 -6.98 6.28 1.34
CA ILE A 46 -5.91 5.66 2.12
C ILE A 46 -4.64 5.48 1.28
N ARG A 47 -4.75 4.97 0.05
CA ARG A 47 -3.60 4.85 -0.85
C ARG A 47 -2.89 6.18 -0.99
N ASN A 48 -3.61 7.26 -1.29
CA ASN A 48 -3.03 8.58 -1.52
C ASN A 48 -2.41 9.15 -0.24
N THR A 49 -3.00 8.88 0.93
CA THR A 49 -2.44 9.24 2.24
C THR A 49 -1.17 8.47 2.59
N LEU A 50 -1.01 7.24 2.11
CA LEU A 50 0.14 6.38 2.44
C LEU A 50 1.22 6.33 1.37
N ALA A 51 0.91 6.73 0.14
CA ALA A 51 1.83 6.79 -1.00
C ALA A 51 2.69 8.07 -0.99
N VAL A 52 2.95 8.63 0.20
CA VAL A 52 3.81 9.79 0.38
C VAL A 52 5.25 9.35 0.59
N ASP A 53 6.10 9.95 -0.24
CA ASP A 53 7.52 9.72 -0.49
C ASP A 53 7.98 8.27 -0.79
N PRO A 54 8.88 8.10 -1.77
CA PRO A 54 9.56 6.83 -1.97
C PRO A 54 10.37 6.47 -0.73
N GLU A 55 10.50 5.16 -0.44
CA GLU A 55 11.34 4.67 0.64
C GLU A 55 12.74 5.31 0.59
N LEU A 56 13.21 5.80 1.74
CA LEU A 56 14.52 6.47 1.89
C LEU A 56 15.71 5.60 1.45
N ARG A 57 15.51 4.28 1.33
CA ARG A 57 16.51 3.28 0.92
C ARG A 57 15.89 2.28 -0.06
N PRO A 58 15.65 2.67 -1.32
CA PRO A 58 14.98 1.83 -2.31
C PRO A 58 15.80 0.61 -2.75
N ASP A 59 17.10 0.61 -2.42
CA ASP A 59 18.04 -0.50 -2.55
C ASP A 59 17.87 -1.56 -1.45
N GLN A 60 17.31 -1.19 -0.29
CA GLN A 60 17.12 -2.07 0.86
C GLN A 60 15.68 -2.52 1.03
N VAL A 61 14.72 -1.67 0.67
CA VAL A 61 13.30 -1.94 0.77
C VAL A 61 12.52 -1.24 -0.33
N LYS A 62 11.54 -1.95 -0.90
CA LYS A 62 10.57 -1.41 -1.84
C LYS A 62 9.17 -1.69 -1.33
N ARG A 63 8.28 -0.72 -1.53
CA ARG A 63 6.85 -0.80 -1.23
C ARG A 63 6.07 -0.43 -2.47
N GLU A 64 5.08 -1.24 -2.80
CA GLU A 64 4.12 -0.99 -3.86
C GLU A 64 2.71 -0.98 -3.28
N LEU A 65 1.92 0.03 -3.64
CA LEU A 65 0.54 0.19 -3.21
C LEU A 65 -0.38 0.31 -4.42
N GLN A 66 -1.42 -0.51 -4.44
CA GLN A 66 -2.44 -0.53 -5.50
C GLN A 66 -3.83 -0.55 -4.89
N VAL A 67 -4.82 -0.09 -5.64
CA VAL A 67 -6.24 -0.23 -5.27
C VAL A 67 -6.90 -1.17 -6.26
N GLN A 68 -7.64 -2.16 -5.75
CA GLN A 68 -8.39 -3.14 -6.53
C GLN A 68 -9.85 -3.16 -6.05
N GLY A 69 -10.70 -2.37 -6.69
CA GLY A 69 -12.06 -2.13 -6.20
C GLY A 69 -12.03 -1.40 -4.85
N SER A 70 -12.64 -1.98 -3.83
CA SER A 70 -12.65 -1.48 -2.44
C SER A 70 -11.40 -1.83 -1.64
N ALA A 71 -10.41 -2.50 -2.24
CA ALA A 71 -9.26 -3.00 -1.48
C ALA A 71 -7.97 -2.24 -1.74
N LEU A 72 -7.26 -1.93 -0.67
CA LEU A 72 -5.85 -1.56 -0.72
C LEU A 72 -5.00 -2.82 -0.73
N VAL A 73 -4.15 -2.96 -1.76
CA VAL A 73 -3.18 -4.04 -1.90
C VAL A 73 -1.78 -3.46 -1.71
N MET A 74 -1.01 -4.09 -0.83
CA MET A 74 0.36 -3.70 -0.53
C MET A 74 1.32 -4.86 -0.86
N HIS A 75 2.48 -4.52 -1.40
CA HIS A 75 3.57 -5.47 -1.62
C HIS A 75 4.89 -4.86 -1.15
N PHE A 76 5.60 -5.58 -0.29
CA PHE A 76 6.90 -5.21 0.24
C PHE A 76 7.95 -6.19 -0.22
N GLN A 77 9.14 -5.66 -0.54
CA GLN A 77 10.33 -6.42 -0.84
C GLN A 77 11.51 -5.85 -0.06
N ALA A 78 12.39 -6.66 0.50
CA ALA A 78 13.56 -6.20 1.24
C ALA A 78 14.79 -7.11 1.09
N THR A 79 15.96 -6.57 1.40
CA THR A 79 17.24 -7.29 1.43
C THR A 79 17.32 -8.34 2.54
N ASP A 80 16.64 -8.08 3.65
CA ASP A 80 16.65 -8.93 4.84
C ASP A 80 15.34 -8.81 5.64
N ALA A 81 15.07 -9.81 6.49
CA ALA A 81 13.86 -9.86 7.30
C ALA A 81 13.75 -8.73 8.33
N ARG A 82 14.88 -8.19 8.83
CA ARG A 82 14.86 -7.10 9.82
C ARG A 82 14.39 -5.81 9.16
N THR A 83 14.91 -5.51 7.96
CA THR A 83 14.50 -4.38 7.13
C THR A 83 13.03 -4.50 6.75
N LEU A 84 12.59 -5.68 6.31
CA LEU A 84 11.17 -5.93 6.02
C LEU A 84 10.28 -5.68 7.25
N ARG A 85 10.67 -6.22 8.42
CA ARG A 85 9.92 -6.07 9.67
C ARG A 85 9.78 -4.61 10.08
N ALA A 86 10.86 -3.84 9.97
CA ALA A 86 10.85 -2.42 10.31
C ALA A 86 9.92 -1.63 9.36
N ALA A 87 10.06 -1.83 8.05
CA ALA A 87 9.24 -1.13 7.06
C ALA A 87 7.75 -1.46 7.17
N VAL A 88 7.41 -2.75 7.30
CA VAL A 88 6.02 -3.19 7.49
C VAL A 88 5.45 -2.67 8.80
N GLY A 89 6.23 -2.67 9.89
CA GLY A 89 5.80 -2.13 11.19
C GLY A 89 5.40 -0.66 11.09
N THR A 90 6.30 0.19 10.58
CA THR A 90 6.02 1.62 10.39
C THR A 90 4.84 1.85 9.44
N PHE A 91 4.73 1.05 8.37
CA PHE A 91 3.58 1.14 7.48
C PHE A 91 2.26 0.83 8.18
N CYS A 92 2.20 -0.24 8.99
CA CYS A 92 1.01 -0.62 9.73
C CYS A 92 0.58 0.46 10.74
N ASP A 93 1.53 1.14 11.39
CA ASP A 93 1.23 2.26 12.29
C ASP A 93 0.56 3.42 11.54
N LEU A 94 1.12 3.80 10.38
CA LEU A 94 0.58 4.86 9.52
C LEU A 94 -0.77 4.48 8.92
N LEU A 95 -0.91 3.24 8.46
CA LEU A 95 -2.14 2.67 7.93
C LEU A 95 -3.26 2.70 8.98
N GLY A 96 -2.95 2.29 10.21
CA GLY A 96 -3.91 2.32 11.32
C GLY A 96 -4.35 3.74 11.66
N LEU A 97 -3.43 4.71 11.62
CA LEU A 97 -3.76 6.13 11.79
C LEU A 97 -4.65 6.65 10.66
N ALA A 98 -4.26 6.42 9.40
CA ALA A 98 -5.02 6.87 8.23
C ALA A 98 -6.43 6.26 8.20
N THR A 99 -6.55 4.97 8.54
CA THR A 99 -7.84 4.27 8.59
C THR A 99 -8.75 4.87 9.66
N ARG A 100 -8.26 5.09 10.89
CA ARG A 100 -9.06 5.74 11.94
C ARG A 100 -9.49 7.16 11.57
N THR A 101 -8.60 7.93 10.92
CA THR A 101 -8.93 9.27 10.42
C THR A 101 -10.05 9.21 9.38
N LEU A 102 -9.97 8.27 8.44
CA LEU A 102 -11.03 8.07 7.44
C LEU A 102 -12.34 7.61 8.07
N GLU A 103 -12.31 6.73 9.07
CA GLU A 103 -13.52 6.29 9.78
C GLU A 103 -14.18 7.44 10.57
N MET A 104 -13.38 8.35 11.13
CA MET A 104 -13.88 9.45 11.94
C MET A 104 -14.37 10.65 11.11
N PHE A 105 -13.71 10.92 9.98
CA PHE A 105 -13.93 12.16 9.20
C PHE A 105 -14.22 11.92 7.71
N GLY A 106 -14.25 10.67 7.27
CA GLY A 106 -14.51 10.32 5.88
C GLY A 106 -15.97 10.49 5.46
N PRO A 107 -16.27 10.36 4.16
CA PRO A 107 -17.60 10.60 3.60
C PRO A 107 -18.70 9.74 4.27
N SER A 108 -18.34 8.52 4.66
CA SER A 108 -19.21 7.54 5.30
C SER A 108 -19.59 7.92 6.74
N ALA A 109 -18.77 8.72 7.44
CA ALA A 109 -19.03 9.20 8.80
C ALA A 109 -20.12 10.29 8.83
N THR A 110 -20.31 11.01 7.72
CA THR A 110 -21.21 12.18 7.65
C THR A 110 -22.69 11.83 7.40
N SER A 111 -23.03 10.56 7.18
CA SER A 111 -24.41 10.14 6.90
C SER A 111 -25.41 10.30 8.07
N VAL A 112 -24.98 10.75 9.26
CA VAL A 112 -25.84 10.79 10.47
C VAL A 112 -26.44 12.17 10.78
N VAL A 113 -26.10 13.24 10.04
CA VAL A 113 -26.50 14.61 10.44
C VAL A 113 -27.68 15.22 9.68
N ALA A 114 -28.39 14.44 8.85
CA ALA A 114 -29.53 14.92 8.08
C ALA A 114 -30.88 14.39 8.62
N MET A 115 -31.26 14.74 9.86
CA MET A 115 -32.68 14.77 10.30
C MET A 115 -32.83 15.34 11.72
N ASP A 116 -32.68 16.66 11.87
CA ASP A 116 -33.62 17.43 12.72
C ASP A 116 -33.63 18.88 12.26
N THR A 117 -34.47 19.15 11.26
CA THR A 117 -34.94 20.51 10.99
C THR A 117 -36.40 20.39 10.61
N ALA A 118 -37.23 19.95 11.57
CA ALA A 118 -38.67 20.06 11.46
C ALA A 118 -39.10 21.46 11.88
N VAL A 119 -39.38 22.28 10.86
CA VAL A 119 -40.13 23.52 10.92
C VAL A 119 -41.47 23.32 11.64
N ALA A 120 -41.82 24.20 12.58
CA ALA A 120 -43.18 24.41 13.05
C ALA A 120 -43.49 25.91 13.13
N GLN A 121 -44.64 26.27 12.54
CA GLN A 121 -45.08 27.59 12.05
C GLN A 121 -45.36 28.67 13.12
N PRO A 122 -45.42 29.96 12.73
CA PRO A 122 -45.95 31.02 13.57
C PRO A 122 -47.49 30.95 13.64
N THR A 123 -48.04 30.72 14.82
CA THR A 123 -49.48 30.95 15.07
C THR A 123 -49.70 32.42 15.34
N GLY A 124 -50.17 33.14 14.33
CA GLY A 124 -50.83 34.44 14.52
C GLY A 124 -52.29 34.24 14.92
N SER A 125 -52.72 34.98 15.94
CA SER A 125 -54.03 35.66 16.05
C SER A 125 -53.96 36.64 17.21
#